data_AF-A0A8R1IND7-F1
#
_entry.id   AF-A0A8R1IND7-F1
#
_cell.length_a   1.000
_cell.length_b   1.000
_cell.length_c   1.000
_cell.angle_alpha   90.00
_cell.angle_beta   90.00
_cell.angle_gamma   90.00
#
_symmetry.space_group_name_H-M   'P 1'
#
loop_
_entity.id
_entity.type
_entity.pdbx_description
1 polymer ?
#
loop_
_entity_poly.entity_id
_entity_poly.type
_entity_poly.pdbx_seq_one_letter_code
_entity_poly.pdbx_strand_id
1 'polypeptide(L)'
;MMPLKEELELGSEQFAISAMRTPGHPAKDLHTRRPAERSSGNRPRTPPLEATRSKEDEWRRQRGDTKSIQKRNHTVFVKRYLGIRQIHPTLGTTPPQVSQDEEKMPRSTRVELARLRSQRSLMLEEYKAKVENRAISPCIKCGKHEGDLCHLLRCFPTKPLQKSKLWKDPIGVARALGLATTQFDPGGAPS
;
A
#
# COMPACT_ATOMS: atom_id res chain seq x y z
N MET A 1 -2.15 6.94 3.92
CA MET A 1 -2.84 5.97 3.04
C MET A 1 -3.39 6.73 1.85
N MET A 2 -3.16 6.23 0.64
CA MET A 2 -3.76 6.71 -0.59
C MET A 2 -5.25 6.33 -0.62
N PRO A 3 -6.19 7.25 -0.89
CA PRO A 3 -7.60 6.88 -0.95
C PRO A 3 -7.84 5.91 -2.10
N LEU A 4 -8.94 5.16 -1.99
CA LEU A 4 -9.28 4.09 -2.92
C LEU A 4 -9.31 4.59 -4.38
N LYS A 5 -9.74 5.82 -4.60
CA LYS A 5 -9.79 6.42 -5.94
C LYS A 5 -8.40 6.47 -6.58
N GLU A 6 -7.41 6.98 -5.86
CA GLU A 6 -6.03 7.11 -6.32
C GLU A 6 -5.34 5.74 -6.43
N GLU A 7 -5.66 4.79 -5.55
CA GLU A 7 -5.19 3.39 -5.67
C GLU A 7 -5.74 2.72 -6.95
N LEU A 8 -7.03 2.89 -7.22
CA LEU A 8 -7.68 2.37 -8.43
C LEU A 8 -7.15 3.04 -9.70
N GLU A 9 -6.90 4.35 -9.65
CA GLU A 9 -6.31 5.09 -10.76
C GLU A 9 -4.92 4.53 -11.09
N LEU A 10 -4.02 4.44 -10.11
CA LEU A 10 -2.68 3.89 -10.30
C LEU A 10 -2.71 2.43 -10.78
N GLY A 11 -3.61 1.61 -10.22
CA GLY A 11 -3.80 0.21 -10.65
C GLY A 11 -4.26 0.11 -12.10
N SER A 12 -5.21 0.96 -12.51
CA SER A 12 -5.72 0.99 -13.88
C SER A 12 -4.64 1.40 -14.90
N GLU A 13 -3.77 2.36 -14.55
CA GLU A 13 -2.65 2.77 -15.40
C GLU A 13 -1.61 1.65 -15.54
N GLN A 14 -1.25 0.98 -14.43
CA GLN A 14 -0.32 -0.15 -14.47
C GLN A 14 -0.85 -1.31 -15.32
N PHE A 15 -2.16 -1.59 -15.21
CA PHE A 15 -2.84 -2.60 -16.01
C PHE A 15 -2.83 -2.25 -17.50
N ALA A 16 -3.19 -1.02 -17.87
CA ALA A 16 -3.18 -0.57 -19.26
C ALA A 16 -1.78 -0.68 -19.89
N ILE A 17 -0.74 -0.23 -19.16
CA ILE A 17 0.66 -0.37 -19.58
C ILE A 17 1.03 -1.84 -19.83
N SER A 18 0.63 -2.74 -18.93
CA SER A 18 0.86 -4.18 -19.08
C SER A 18 0.16 -4.73 -20.31
N ALA A 19 -1.11 -4.36 -20.52
CA ALA A 19 -1.94 -4.85 -21.60
C ALA A 19 -1.41 -4.47 -22.99
N MET A 20 -0.88 -3.25 -23.14
CA MET A 20 -0.35 -2.81 -24.44
C MET A 20 1.06 -3.32 -24.72
N ARG A 21 1.94 -3.35 -23.71
CA ARG A 21 3.37 -3.60 -23.92
C ARG A 21 3.77 -5.07 -23.81
N THR A 22 2.96 -5.89 -23.15
CA THR A 22 3.25 -7.32 -23.02
C THR A 22 2.73 -8.06 -24.26
N PRO A 23 3.59 -8.72 -25.04
CA PRO A 23 3.15 -9.53 -26.17
C PRO A 23 2.17 -10.61 -25.72
N GLY A 24 1.06 -10.79 -26.44
CA GLY A 24 0.05 -11.82 -26.13
C GLY A 24 -0.80 -11.56 -24.88
N HIS A 25 -0.80 -10.34 -24.32
CA HIS A 25 -1.63 -10.05 -23.14
C HIS A 25 -3.13 -10.23 -23.46
N PRO A 26 -3.91 -10.95 -22.62
CA PRO A 26 -5.32 -11.26 -22.90
C PRO A 26 -6.20 -10.01 -23.00
N ALA A 27 -5.79 -8.92 -22.36
CA ALA A 27 -6.47 -7.63 -22.38
C ALA A 27 -5.99 -6.66 -23.46
N LYS A 28 -5.10 -7.06 -24.36
CA LYS A 28 -4.50 -6.16 -25.38
C LYS A 28 -5.55 -5.45 -26.23
N ASP A 29 -6.63 -6.16 -26.56
CA ASP A 29 -7.71 -5.64 -27.41
C ASP A 29 -8.82 -4.94 -26.63
N LEU A 30 -8.76 -4.88 -25.28
CA LEU A 30 -9.81 -4.19 -24.51
C LEU A 30 -9.84 -2.68 -24.78
N HIS A 31 -8.70 -2.11 -25.19
CA HIS A 31 -8.60 -0.70 -25.56
C HIS A 31 -9.13 -0.40 -26.97
N THR A 32 -9.18 -1.40 -27.86
CA THR A 32 -9.65 -1.26 -29.24
C THR A 32 -11.08 -1.78 -29.44
N ARG A 33 -11.55 -2.67 -28.55
CA ARG A 33 -12.92 -3.18 -28.57
C ARG A 33 -13.89 -2.09 -28.12
N ARG A 34 -14.72 -1.65 -29.05
CA ARG A 34 -15.90 -0.85 -28.72
C ARG A 34 -16.80 -1.68 -27.77
N PRO A 35 -17.22 -1.14 -26.61
CA PRO A 35 -18.23 -1.81 -25.81
C PRO A 35 -19.46 -2.10 -26.66
N ALA A 36 -20.05 -3.30 -26.53
CA ALA A 36 -21.29 -3.64 -27.22
C ALA A 36 -22.36 -2.57 -26.94
N GLU A 37 -23.15 -2.22 -27.96
CA GLU A 37 -24.25 -1.27 -27.80
C GLU A 37 -25.23 -1.81 -26.76
N ARG A 38 -25.48 -1.00 -25.73
CA ARG A 38 -26.47 -1.31 -24.70
C ARG A 38 -27.79 -0.72 -25.17
N SER A 39 -28.85 -1.54 -25.25
CA SER A 39 -30.19 -1.08 -25.65
C SER A 39 -30.90 -0.25 -24.56
N SER A 40 -30.40 -0.25 -23.31
CA SER A 40 -31.05 0.40 -22.18
C SER A 40 -30.14 1.42 -21.47
N GLY A 41 -30.51 2.70 -21.55
CA GLY A 41 -30.13 3.75 -20.60
C GLY A 41 -29.19 4.84 -21.13
N ASN A 42 -29.58 6.10 -20.94
CA ASN A 42 -28.77 7.31 -21.15
C ASN A 42 -27.69 7.46 -20.07
N ARG A 43 -26.83 6.47 -19.86
CA ARG A 43 -25.60 6.71 -19.10
C ARG A 43 -24.59 7.37 -20.04
N PRO A 44 -23.91 8.45 -19.60
CA PRO A 44 -22.78 9.00 -20.34
C PRO A 44 -21.84 7.86 -20.72
N ARG A 45 -21.47 7.76 -22.01
CA ARG A 45 -20.36 6.89 -22.43
C ARG A 45 -19.17 7.22 -21.52
N THR A 46 -18.52 6.18 -21.00
CA THR A 46 -17.16 6.20 -20.46
C THR A 46 -16.27 7.24 -21.16
N PRO A 47 -15.26 7.80 -20.47
CA PRO A 47 -14.63 9.10 -20.79
C PRO A 47 -14.26 9.22 -22.27
N PRO A 48 -14.24 10.45 -22.83
CA PRO A 48 -13.97 10.67 -24.24
C PRO A 48 -12.75 9.86 -24.70
N LEU A 49 -12.89 9.05 -25.77
CA LEU A 49 -11.83 8.20 -26.33
C LEU A 49 -10.52 8.99 -26.58
N GLU A 50 -10.62 10.29 -26.80
CA GLU A 50 -9.50 11.22 -26.92
C GLU A 50 -8.62 11.27 -25.65
N ALA A 51 -9.21 11.22 -24.45
CA ALA A 51 -8.47 11.26 -23.20
C ALA A 51 -7.63 9.99 -22.97
N THR A 52 -8.08 8.84 -23.47
CA THR A 52 -7.32 7.58 -23.42
C THR A 52 -6.21 7.53 -24.46
N ARG A 53 -6.43 8.08 -25.67
CA ARG A 53 -5.41 8.11 -26.75
C ARG A 53 -4.16 8.92 -26.36
N SER A 54 -4.33 10.08 -25.72
CA SER A 54 -3.17 10.87 -25.27
C SER A 54 -2.32 10.15 -24.21
N LYS A 55 -2.95 9.43 -23.28
CA LYS A 55 -2.24 8.58 -22.29
C LYS A 55 -1.56 7.38 -22.95
N GLU A 56 -2.19 6.76 -23.94
CA GLU A 56 -1.59 5.68 -24.72
C GLU A 56 -0.31 6.10 -25.45
N ASP A 57 -0.34 7.26 -26.10
CA ASP A 57 0.84 7.80 -26.77
C ASP A 57 1.95 8.15 -25.77
N GLU A 58 1.58 8.65 -24.58
CA GLU A 58 2.53 8.87 -23.50
C GLU A 58 3.17 7.56 -23.05
N TRP A 59 2.38 6.50 -22.82
CA TRP A 59 2.87 5.19 -22.42
C TRP A 59 3.74 4.52 -23.49
N ARG A 60 3.43 4.69 -24.78
CA ARG A 60 4.27 4.22 -25.90
C ARG A 60 5.62 4.93 -25.94
N ARG A 61 5.65 6.25 -25.66
CA ARG A 61 6.88 7.06 -25.64
C ARG A 61 7.83 6.71 -24.49
N GLN A 62 7.37 5.99 -23.46
CA GLN A 62 8.24 5.61 -22.33
C GLN A 62 9.25 4.54 -22.75
N ARG A 63 10.53 4.80 -22.46
CA ARG A 63 11.62 3.84 -22.71
C ARG A 63 11.78 2.86 -21.54
N GLY A 64 12.08 1.61 -21.85
CA GLY A 64 12.30 0.53 -20.87
C GLY A 64 11.35 -0.65 -21.03
N ASP A 65 11.61 -1.71 -20.26
CA ASP A 65 10.70 -2.84 -20.12
C ASP A 65 9.45 -2.44 -19.31
N THR A 66 8.37 -3.22 -19.44
CA THR A 66 7.09 -2.97 -18.75
C THR A 66 7.28 -2.80 -17.24
N LYS A 67 8.14 -3.62 -16.64
CA LYS A 67 8.40 -3.63 -15.19
C LYS A 67 9.10 -2.36 -14.71
N SER A 68 10.12 -1.88 -15.42
CA SER A 68 10.79 -0.62 -15.06
C SER A 68 9.87 0.57 -15.21
N ILE A 69 9.02 0.57 -16.24
CA ILE A 69 8.03 1.63 -16.47
C ILE A 69 6.98 1.67 -15.36
N GLN A 70 6.40 0.52 -15.02
CA GLN A 70 5.45 0.43 -13.90
C GLN A 70 6.08 0.88 -12.59
N LYS A 71 7.33 0.47 -12.32
CA LYS A 71 8.07 0.92 -11.14
C LYS A 71 8.25 2.43 -11.12
N ARG A 72 8.67 3.03 -12.25
CA ARG A 72 8.87 4.48 -12.38
C ARG A 72 7.56 5.24 -12.18
N ASN A 73 6.49 4.85 -12.87
CA ASN A 73 5.19 5.52 -12.79
C ASN A 73 4.60 5.41 -11.39
N HIS A 74 4.69 4.23 -10.75
CA HIS A 74 4.34 4.06 -9.35
C HIS A 74 5.13 5.02 -8.45
N THR A 75 6.46 5.08 -8.60
CA THR A 75 7.29 5.99 -7.79
C THR A 75 6.91 7.46 -8.00
N VAL A 76 6.70 7.91 -9.23
CA VAL A 76 6.31 9.30 -9.54
C VAL A 76 4.93 9.62 -8.95
N PHE A 77 3.96 8.73 -9.14
CA PHE A 77 2.61 8.89 -8.61
C PHE A 77 2.63 8.97 -7.09
N VAL A 78 3.31 8.04 -6.42
CA VAL A 78 3.43 8.04 -4.95
C VAL A 78 4.11 9.30 -4.44
N LYS A 79 5.20 9.75 -5.09
CA LYS A 79 5.86 11.02 -4.71
C LYS A 79 4.94 12.22 -4.85
N ARG A 80 4.20 12.32 -5.97
CA ARG A 80 3.21 13.39 -6.18
C ARG A 80 2.11 13.34 -5.13
N TYR A 81 1.56 12.16 -4.88
CA TYR A 81 0.51 11.93 -3.90
C TYR A 81 0.96 12.34 -2.48
N LEU A 82 2.16 11.94 -2.07
CA LEU A 82 2.75 12.34 -0.79
C LEU A 82 3.06 13.84 -0.72
N GLY A 83 3.38 14.48 -1.83
CA GLY A 83 3.59 15.94 -1.89
C GLY A 83 2.30 16.74 -1.67
N ILE A 84 1.14 16.22 -2.09
CA ILE A 84 -0.16 16.89 -1.94
C ILE A 84 -0.73 16.68 -0.53
N ARG A 85 -0.59 15.48 0.04
CA ARG A 85 -1.07 15.19 1.40
C ARG A 85 0.03 15.39 2.43
N GLN A 86 0.04 16.56 3.05
CA GLN A 86 0.96 16.84 4.15
C GLN A 86 0.55 16.18 5.46
N ILE A 87 -0.71 15.80 5.71
CA ILE A 87 -1.13 15.32 7.04
C ILE A 87 -1.44 13.80 7.01
N HIS A 88 -0.74 13.04 7.86
CA HIS A 88 -1.01 11.63 8.04
C HIS A 88 -2.21 11.42 8.98
N PRO A 89 -3.26 10.67 8.58
CA PRO A 89 -4.51 10.56 9.35
C PRO A 89 -4.32 10.11 10.80
N THR A 90 -3.37 9.20 11.06
CA THR A 90 -3.11 8.68 12.42
C THR A 90 -2.26 9.62 13.29
N LEU A 91 -1.41 10.44 12.66
CA LEU A 91 -0.46 11.30 13.36
C LEU A 91 -1.00 12.73 13.51
N GLY A 92 -1.98 13.14 12.70
CA GLY A 92 -2.47 14.52 12.65
C GLY A 92 -1.43 15.52 12.12
N THR A 93 -0.25 15.06 11.72
CA THR A 93 0.87 15.86 11.25
C THR A 93 1.56 15.19 10.05
N THR A 94 2.53 15.88 9.46
CA THR A 94 3.40 15.31 8.44
C THR A 94 4.14 14.09 8.98
N PRO A 95 4.03 12.93 8.31
CA PRO A 95 4.72 11.75 8.78
C PRO A 95 6.23 12.02 8.74
N PRO A 96 6.95 11.77 9.84
CA PRO A 96 8.39 11.97 9.85
C PRO A 96 9.07 10.99 8.89
N GLN A 97 10.30 11.30 8.50
CA GLN A 97 11.09 10.43 7.63
C GLN A 97 11.33 9.10 8.35
N VAL A 98 11.16 8.00 7.61
CA VAL A 98 11.35 6.64 8.13
C VAL A 98 12.84 6.37 8.33
N SER A 99 13.24 5.96 9.54
CA SER A 99 14.65 5.66 9.83
C SER A 99 15.24 4.63 8.86
N GLN A 100 16.44 4.89 8.35
CA GLN A 100 17.19 3.98 7.48
C GLN A 100 17.52 2.64 8.16
N ASP A 101 17.52 2.60 9.50
CA ASP A 101 17.68 1.36 10.26
C ASP A 101 16.62 0.32 9.92
N GLU A 102 15.47 0.73 9.37
CA GLU A 102 14.47 -0.21 8.90
C GLU A 102 15.00 -1.17 7.84
N GLU A 103 15.93 -0.73 6.99
CA GLU A 103 16.51 -1.54 5.91
C GLU A 103 17.26 -2.77 6.42
N LYS A 104 17.76 -2.72 7.66
CA LYS A 104 18.47 -3.83 8.33
C LYS A 104 17.54 -4.98 8.70
N MET A 105 16.22 -4.74 8.76
CA MET A 105 15.25 -5.76 9.15
C MET A 105 14.79 -6.65 7.99
N PRO A 106 14.31 -7.88 8.30
CA PRO A 106 13.66 -8.75 7.33
C PRO A 106 12.56 -8.03 6.54
N ARG A 107 12.41 -8.41 5.27
CA ARG A 107 11.36 -7.86 4.41
C ARG A 107 9.96 -8.00 5.02
N SER A 108 9.67 -9.12 5.68
CA SER A 108 8.39 -9.36 6.36
C SER A 108 8.12 -8.30 7.43
N THR A 109 9.08 -8.03 8.32
CA THR A 109 8.98 -7.00 9.36
C THR A 109 8.80 -5.61 8.77
N ARG A 110 9.58 -5.24 7.75
CA ARG A 110 9.43 -3.95 7.06
C ARG A 110 8.03 -3.76 6.47
N VAL A 111 7.50 -4.81 5.84
CA VAL A 111 6.14 -4.80 5.29
C VAL A 111 5.11 -4.65 6.41
N GLU A 112 5.28 -5.34 7.53
CA GLU A 112 4.34 -5.26 8.65
C GLU A 112 4.35 -3.88 9.33
N LEU A 113 5.52 -3.27 9.51
CA LEU A 113 5.63 -1.89 10.00
C LEU A 113 4.97 -0.89 9.02
N ALA A 114 5.14 -1.07 7.72
CA ALA A 114 4.45 -0.25 6.72
C ALA A 114 2.92 -0.43 6.77
N ARG A 115 2.44 -1.65 7.01
CA ARG A 115 1.01 -1.94 7.24
C ARG A 115 0.49 -1.27 8.51
N LEU A 116 1.25 -1.32 9.61
CA LEU A 116 0.90 -0.63 10.85
C LEU A 116 0.80 0.89 10.65
N ARG A 117 1.77 1.51 9.95
CA ARG A 117 1.73 2.95 9.61
C ARG A 117 0.48 3.30 8.80
N SER A 118 0.05 2.41 7.92
CA SER A 118 -1.14 2.59 7.08
C SER A 118 -2.45 2.09 7.73
N GLN A 119 -2.44 1.62 8.97
CA GLN A 119 -3.58 1.01 9.66
C GLN A 119 -4.22 -0.17 8.89
N ARG A 120 -3.41 -0.97 8.18
CA ARG A 120 -3.83 -2.15 7.40
C ARG A 120 -3.16 -3.45 7.87
N SER A 121 -2.65 -3.46 9.10
CA SER A 121 -2.06 -4.66 9.68
C SER A 121 -3.16 -5.53 10.27
N LEU A 122 -3.04 -6.85 10.11
CA LEU A 122 -3.93 -7.82 10.78
C LEU A 122 -3.65 -7.92 12.29
N MET A 123 -2.58 -7.29 12.78
CA MET A 123 -2.36 -7.10 14.23
C MET A 123 -3.35 -6.09 14.84
N LEU A 124 -3.98 -5.27 14.00
CA LEU A 124 -5.01 -4.32 14.40
C LEU A 124 -6.38 -5.00 14.30
N GLU A 125 -7.01 -5.25 15.45
CA GLU A 125 -8.31 -5.92 15.49
C GLU A 125 -9.38 -5.10 14.73
N GLU A 126 -9.28 -3.78 14.70
CA GLU A 126 -10.18 -2.93 13.91
C GLU A 126 -10.10 -3.24 12.41
N TYR A 127 -8.88 -3.38 11.88
CA TYR A 127 -8.69 -3.72 10.47
C TYR A 127 -9.07 -5.18 10.19
N LYS A 128 -8.70 -6.09 11.08
CA LYS A 128 -9.05 -7.51 10.96
C LYS A 128 -10.57 -7.72 10.95
N ALA A 129 -11.29 -7.10 11.89
CA ALA A 129 -12.74 -7.16 11.97
C ALA A 129 -13.41 -6.60 10.72
N LYS A 130 -12.86 -5.51 10.15
CA LYS A 130 -13.32 -4.95 8.88
C LYS A 130 -13.12 -5.90 7.69
N VAL A 131 -11.97 -6.56 7.60
CA VAL A 131 -11.67 -7.52 6.51
C VAL A 131 -12.55 -8.78 6.64
N GLU A 132 -12.76 -9.26 7.86
CA GLU A 132 -13.57 -10.44 8.16
C GLU A 132 -15.09 -10.14 8.24
N ASN A 133 -15.49 -8.87 8.07
CA ASN A 133 -16.86 -8.40 8.21
C ASN A 133 -17.54 -8.85 9.53
N ARG A 134 -16.81 -8.68 10.64
CA ARG A 134 -17.26 -9.06 11.99
C ARG A 134 -17.16 -7.88 12.96
N ALA A 135 -17.74 -8.05 14.16
CA ALA A 135 -17.55 -7.11 15.26
C ALA A 135 -16.12 -7.19 15.82
N ILE A 136 -15.63 -6.07 16.37
CA ILE A 136 -14.31 -5.99 17.03
C ILE A 136 -14.33 -6.88 18.27
N SER A 137 -13.48 -7.91 18.28
CA SER A 137 -13.33 -8.76 19.46
C SER A 137 -12.64 -8.00 20.61
N PRO A 138 -12.98 -8.27 21.87
CA PRO A 138 -12.32 -7.62 23.00
C PRO A 138 -10.84 -8.01 23.05
N CYS A 139 -9.98 -7.07 23.46
CA CYS A 139 -8.57 -7.31 23.61
C CYS A 139 -8.30 -8.37 24.70
N ILE A 140 -7.47 -9.36 24.38
CA ILE A 140 -7.09 -10.44 25.31
C ILE A 140 -6.38 -9.90 26.58
N LYS A 141 -5.66 -8.78 26.48
CA LYS A 141 -4.91 -8.20 27.61
C LYS A 141 -5.72 -7.25 28.50
N CYS A 142 -6.65 -6.47 27.93
CA CYS A 142 -7.36 -5.43 28.68
C CYS A 142 -8.89 -5.49 28.60
N GLY A 143 -9.46 -6.43 27.84
CA GLY A 143 -10.90 -6.63 27.70
C GLY A 143 -11.64 -5.56 26.89
N LYS A 144 -10.96 -4.49 26.44
CA LYS A 144 -11.61 -3.40 25.70
C LYS A 144 -11.87 -3.78 24.24
N HIS A 145 -12.97 -3.28 23.68
CA HIS A 145 -13.27 -3.35 22.25
C HIS A 145 -12.52 -2.27 21.45
N GLU A 146 -11.26 -2.02 21.79
CA GLU A 146 -10.37 -1.13 21.06
C GLU A 146 -9.41 -2.00 20.23
N GLY A 147 -9.30 -1.73 18.93
CA GLY A 147 -8.49 -2.53 17.99
C GLY A 147 -7.53 -1.69 17.15
N ASP A 148 -7.37 -0.42 17.50
CA ASP A 148 -6.66 0.57 16.70
C ASP A 148 -5.15 0.58 17.00
N LEU A 149 -4.38 1.35 16.22
CA LEU A 149 -2.94 1.46 16.42
C LEU A 149 -2.59 2.03 17.80
N CYS A 150 -3.40 2.95 18.35
CA CYS A 150 -3.16 3.53 19.66
C CYS A 150 -3.26 2.47 20.75
N HIS A 151 -4.26 1.61 20.67
CA HIS A 151 -4.45 0.50 21.59
C HIS A 151 -3.31 -0.53 21.45
N LEU A 152 -2.94 -0.93 20.23
CA LEU A 152 -1.83 -1.87 20.01
C LEU A 152 -0.53 -1.39 20.69
N LEU A 153 -0.16 -0.12 20.46
CA LEU A 153 1.09 0.45 20.99
C LEU A 153 1.07 0.71 22.50
N ARG A 154 -0.10 0.80 23.13
CA ARG A 154 -0.25 0.97 24.59
C ARG A 154 -0.37 -0.35 25.34
N CYS A 155 -1.07 -1.34 24.77
CA CYS A 155 -1.49 -2.54 25.48
C CYS A 155 -0.53 -3.72 25.32
N PHE A 156 0.13 -3.87 24.16
CA PHE A 156 0.96 -5.03 23.88
C PHE A 156 2.41 -4.88 24.37
N PRO A 157 3.10 -3.77 24.11
CA PRO A 157 4.44 -3.52 24.65
C PRO A 157 4.50 -3.51 26.18
N THR A 158 5.67 -3.77 26.75
CA THR A 158 5.94 -3.63 28.19
C THR A 158 5.88 -2.18 28.67
N LYS A 159 6.23 -1.24 27.79
CA LYS A 159 6.11 0.21 28.01
C LYS A 159 5.33 0.83 26.86
N PRO A 160 4.32 1.70 27.13
CA PRO A 160 3.54 2.33 26.08
C PRO A 160 4.41 3.08 25.08
N LEU A 161 4.20 2.81 23.79
CA LEU A 161 4.94 3.42 22.70
C LEU A 161 4.15 4.58 22.08
N GLN A 162 4.85 5.67 21.82
CA GLN A 162 4.29 6.77 21.01
C GLN A 162 4.19 6.35 19.55
N LYS A 163 3.15 6.83 18.85
CA LYS A 163 2.94 6.59 17.41
C LYS A 163 4.18 6.96 16.57
N SER A 164 4.82 8.08 16.90
CA SER A 164 6.00 8.59 16.19
C SER A 164 7.19 7.63 16.18
N LYS A 165 7.31 6.76 17.19
CA LYS A 165 8.35 5.72 17.27
C LYS A 165 8.27 4.74 16.12
N LEU A 166 7.07 4.51 15.57
CA LEU A 166 6.88 3.67 14.40
C LEU A 166 7.65 4.21 13.18
N TRP A 167 8.02 5.49 13.13
CA TRP A 167 8.86 6.05 12.05
C TRP A 167 10.31 6.26 12.48
N LYS A 168 10.53 6.80 13.69
CA LYS A 168 11.86 7.19 14.17
C LYS A 168 12.69 6.04 14.73
N ASP A 169 12.04 4.99 15.24
CA ASP A 169 12.67 3.88 15.94
C ASP A 169 11.98 2.54 15.56
N PRO A 170 12.03 2.16 14.28
CA PRO A 170 11.29 1.01 13.77
C PRO A 170 11.77 -0.32 14.36
N ILE A 171 13.07 -0.43 14.72
CA ILE A 171 13.64 -1.61 15.38
C ILE A 171 13.10 -1.77 16.80
N GLY A 172 13.05 -0.67 17.58
CA GLY A 172 12.49 -0.70 18.93
C GLY A 172 11.03 -1.11 18.93
N VAL A 173 10.24 -0.60 17.98
CA VAL A 173 8.84 -1.01 17.81
C VAL A 173 8.71 -2.47 17.41
N ALA A 174 9.50 -2.93 16.42
CA ALA A 174 9.49 -4.32 15.98
C ALA A 174 9.76 -5.27 17.16
N ARG A 175 10.80 -4.97 17.97
CA ARG A 175 11.13 -5.76 19.16
C ARG A 175 10.01 -5.77 20.19
N ALA A 176 9.41 -4.61 20.46
CA ALA A 176 8.31 -4.49 21.43
C ALA A 176 7.04 -5.25 21.00
N LEU A 177 6.84 -5.42 19.69
CA LEU A 177 5.74 -6.16 19.10
C LEU A 177 6.08 -7.64 18.82
N GLY A 178 7.29 -8.09 19.16
CA GLY A 178 7.74 -9.47 18.92
C GLY A 178 8.01 -9.81 17.44
N LEU A 179 8.25 -8.80 16.60
CA LEU A 179 8.63 -8.98 15.20
C LEU A 179 10.14 -9.25 15.07
N ALA A 180 10.53 -9.99 14.02
CA ALA A 180 11.93 -10.31 13.76
C ALA A 180 12.75 -9.05 13.42
N THR A 181 13.85 -8.81 14.15
CA THR A 181 14.70 -7.62 13.96
C THR A 181 15.97 -7.87 13.17
N THR A 182 16.42 -9.12 13.06
CA THR A 182 17.61 -9.51 12.31
C THR A 182 17.20 -10.35 11.09
N GLN A 183 17.90 -10.16 9.98
CA GLN A 183 17.78 -11.10 8.86
C GLN A 183 18.33 -12.44 9.32
N PHE A 184 17.55 -13.50 9.12
CA PHE A 184 18.02 -14.86 9.38
C PHE A 184 18.93 -15.26 8.22
N ASP A 185 20.22 -15.45 8.48
CA ASP A 185 21.18 -16.03 7.51
C ASP A 185 21.14 -17.56 7.65
N PRO A 186 20.61 -18.32 6.67
CA PRO A 186 20.47 -19.76 6.79
C PRO A 186 21.74 -20.53 6.36
N GLY A 187 22.95 -19.98 6.54
CA GLY A 187 24.14 -20.58 5.93
C GLY A 187 25.48 -20.20 6.55
N GLY A 188 25.78 -20.76 7.73
CA GLY A 188 27.14 -20.95 8.22
C GLY A 188 27.32 -22.41 8.57
N ALA A 189 27.81 -23.23 7.62
CA ALA A 189 28.29 -24.56 7.94
C ALA A 189 29.57 -24.42 8.80
N PRO A 190 29.72 -25.17 9.91
CA PRO A 190 30.96 -25.18 10.66
C PRO A 190 32.05 -25.86 9.81
N SER A 191 33.17 -25.15 9.61
CA SER A 191 34.43 -25.72 9.14
C SER A 191 35.09 -26.57 10.21
#